data_AF-A0A3B8QX72-F1
#
_entry.id   AF-A0A3B8QX72-F1
#
_cell.length_a   1.000
_cell.length_b   1.000
_cell.length_c   1.000
_cell.angle_alpha   90.00
_cell.angle_beta   90.00
_cell.angle_gamma   90.00
#
_symmetry.space_group_name_H-M   'P 1'
#
loop_
_entity.id
_entity.type
_entity.pdbx_description
1 polymer ?
#
loop_
_entity_poly.entity_id
_entity_poly.type
_entity_poly.pdbx_seq_one_letter_code
_entity_poly.pdbx_strand_id
1 'polypeptide(L)'
;MHPAPSVIFFTVFSGIGFGLLTFMGLGFPNVFGWSAFTFFVIAYLCSVGGLIASTFHLGHPERALKAFTQWRSSWLSREGWCAVTALCIMAIYALGLVFFKERWAFLGIIGAILSMLTVFTTSMI
;
A
#
# COMPACT_ATOMS: atom_id res chain seq x y z
N MET A 1 14.36 23.46 5.29
CA MET A 1 13.97 22.20 5.98
C MET A 1 14.89 21.09 5.48
N HIS A 2 15.47 20.28 6.38
CA HIS A 2 16.16 19.03 6.01
C HIS A 2 15.20 17.87 6.31
N PRO A 3 14.54 17.29 5.30
CA PRO A 3 13.58 16.20 5.53
C PRO A 3 14.30 15.01 6.17
N ALA A 4 13.64 14.40 7.16
CA ALA A 4 14.17 13.21 7.81
C ALA A 4 14.38 12.10 6.74
N PRO A 5 15.51 11.39 6.71
CA PRO A 5 15.76 10.35 5.73
C PRO A 5 14.65 9.30 5.67
N SER A 6 14.07 8.94 6.83
CA SER A 6 12.95 8.01 6.93
C SER A 6 11.69 8.46 6.16
N VAL A 7 11.44 9.77 6.06
CA VAL A 7 10.31 10.33 5.29
C VAL A 7 10.57 10.22 3.78
N ILE A 8 11.83 10.42 3.34
CA ILE A 8 12.21 10.22 1.94
C ILE A 8 12.07 8.75 1.56
N PHE A 9 12.58 7.84 2.39
CA PHE A 9 12.42 6.40 2.18
C PHE A 9 10.93 6.02 2.15
N PHE A 10 10.16 6.54 3.09
CA PHE A 10 8.73 6.28 3.14
C PHE A 10 8.04 6.67 1.84
N THR A 11 8.16 7.91 1.36
CA THR A 11 7.43 8.40 0.20
C THR A 11 7.84 7.71 -1.10
N VAL A 12 9.13 7.41 -1.27
CA VAL A 12 9.63 6.71 -2.47
C VAL A 12 9.13 5.26 -2.49
N PHE A 13 9.32 4.50 -1.40
CA PHE A 13 8.97 3.09 -1.39
C PHE A 13 7.46 2.86 -1.33
N SER A 14 6.71 3.66 -0.56
CA SER A 14 5.25 3.55 -0.53
C SER A 14 4.64 3.93 -1.90
N GLY A 15 5.17 4.97 -2.56
CA GLY A 15 4.75 5.37 -3.89
C GLY A 15 4.97 4.28 -4.93
N ILE A 16 6.16 3.64 -4.95
CA ILE A 16 6.44 2.51 -5.83
C ILE A 16 5.51 1.32 -5.53
N GLY A 17 5.35 0.96 -4.27
CA GLY A 17 4.56 -0.20 -3.85
C GLY A 17 3.07 -0.05 -4.20
N PHE A 18 2.42 1.02 -3.73
CA PHE A 18 1.00 1.25 -4.00
C PHE A 18 0.73 1.63 -5.46
N GLY A 19 1.67 2.28 -6.14
CA GLY A 19 1.62 2.48 -7.58
C GLY A 19 1.60 1.14 -8.34
N LEU A 20 2.49 0.22 -7.98
CA LEU A 20 2.52 -1.11 -8.59
C LEU A 20 1.27 -1.93 -8.27
N LEU A 21 0.75 -1.89 -7.03
CA LEU A 21 -0.52 -2.52 -6.67
C LEU A 21 -1.69 -1.96 -7.49
N THR A 22 -1.70 -0.67 -7.76
CA THR A 22 -2.71 -0.04 -8.64
C THR A 22 -2.68 -0.67 -10.03
N PHE A 23 -1.52 -0.74 -10.67
CA PHE A 23 -1.40 -1.36 -12.00
C PHE A 23 -1.79 -2.84 -11.99
N MET A 24 -1.34 -3.61 -10.99
CA MET A 24 -1.71 -5.02 -10.85
C MET A 24 -3.23 -5.21 -10.71
N GLY A 25 -3.89 -4.35 -9.93
CA GLY A 25 -5.34 -4.34 -9.75
C GLY A 25 -6.12 -4.00 -11.02
N LEU A 26 -5.61 -3.06 -11.82
CA LEU A 26 -6.13 -2.72 -13.15
C LEU A 26 -5.82 -3.78 -14.22
N GLY A 27 -4.90 -4.69 -13.92
CA GLY A 27 -4.53 -5.82 -14.75
C GLY A 27 -3.36 -5.61 -15.70
N PHE A 28 -2.47 -4.69 -15.33
CA PHE A 28 -1.23 -4.41 -16.02
C PHE A 28 -0.02 -4.70 -15.12
N PRO A 29 0.98 -5.46 -15.58
CA PRO A 29 0.94 -6.31 -16.77
C PRO A 29 -0.06 -7.47 -16.61
N ASN A 30 -0.47 -8.09 -17.72
CA ASN A 30 -1.34 -9.27 -17.68
C ASN A 30 -0.51 -10.53 -17.36
N VAL A 31 -0.30 -10.77 -16.07
CA VAL A 31 0.55 -11.88 -15.56
C VAL A 31 -0.22 -12.76 -14.57
N PHE A 32 0.20 -14.03 -14.49
CA PHE A 32 -0.35 -15.04 -13.57
C PHE A 32 0.78 -15.90 -12.98
N GLY A 33 0.48 -16.69 -11.95
CA GLY A 33 1.44 -17.64 -11.36
C GLY A 33 2.67 -16.95 -10.76
N TRP A 34 3.85 -17.52 -11.01
CA TRP A 34 5.13 -17.01 -10.49
C TRP A 34 5.44 -15.58 -10.91
N SER A 35 5.08 -15.17 -12.12
CA SER A 35 5.28 -13.77 -12.56
C SER A 35 4.43 -12.81 -11.74
N ALA A 36 3.14 -13.13 -11.53
CA ALA A 36 2.27 -12.33 -10.67
C ALA A 36 2.81 -12.29 -9.23
N PHE A 37 3.28 -13.44 -8.71
CA PHE A 37 3.86 -13.53 -7.38
C PHE A 37 5.04 -12.57 -7.20
N THR A 38 5.99 -12.53 -8.15
CA THR A 38 7.13 -11.62 -8.09
C THR A 38 6.70 -10.15 -8.04
N PHE A 39 5.73 -9.75 -8.88
CA PHE A 39 5.21 -8.37 -8.85
C PHE A 39 4.56 -8.04 -7.50
N PHE A 40 3.75 -8.94 -6.95
CA PHE A 40 3.15 -8.75 -5.63
C PHE A 40 4.18 -8.69 -4.51
N VAL A 41 5.20 -9.55 -4.52
CA VAL A 41 6.28 -9.50 -3.53
C VAL A 41 7.00 -8.16 -3.56
N ILE A 42 7.38 -7.69 -4.75
CA ILE A 42 8.02 -6.37 -4.91
C ILE A 42 7.09 -5.27 -4.39
N ALA A 43 5.83 -5.29 -4.80
CA ALA A 43 4.86 -4.28 -4.40
C ALA A 43 4.68 -4.23 -2.87
N TYR A 44 4.54 -5.39 -2.21
CA TYR A 44 4.38 -5.48 -0.76
C TYR A 44 5.66 -5.10 -0.01
N LEU A 45 6.84 -5.52 -0.48
CA LEU A 45 8.10 -5.13 0.15
C LEU A 45 8.29 -3.61 0.10
N CYS A 46 7.95 -2.98 -1.03
CA CYS A 46 8.01 -1.52 -1.17
C CYS A 46 6.93 -0.83 -0.31
N SER A 47 5.67 -1.25 -0.38
CA SER A 47 4.58 -0.66 0.41
C SER A 47 4.80 -0.79 1.91
N VAL A 48 5.04 -2.02 2.38
CA VAL A 48 5.23 -2.30 3.81
C VAL A 48 6.55 -1.74 4.31
N GLY A 49 7.64 -1.87 3.53
CA GLY A 49 8.93 -1.27 3.87
C GLY A 49 8.84 0.25 4.01
N GLY A 50 8.12 0.91 3.09
CA GLY A 50 7.79 2.32 3.20
C GLY A 50 7.01 2.62 4.49
N LEU A 51 5.90 1.92 4.73
CA LEU A 51 5.08 2.13 5.94
C LEU A 51 5.85 1.90 7.23
N ILE A 52 6.78 0.93 7.28
CA ILE A 52 7.67 0.74 8.42
C ILE A 52 8.60 1.94 8.55
N ALA A 53 9.18 2.43 7.44
CA ALA A 53 10.04 3.61 7.46
C ALA A 53 9.34 4.85 8.04
N SER A 54 8.03 5.00 7.81
CA SER A 54 7.25 6.10 8.39
C SER A 54 7.17 6.03 9.93
N THR A 55 7.32 4.85 10.54
CA THR A 55 7.30 4.74 12.01
C THR A 55 8.56 5.29 12.68
N PHE A 56 9.70 5.35 11.99
CA PHE A 56 10.97 5.78 12.58
C PHE A 56 11.10 7.28 12.80
N HIS A 57 10.18 8.10 12.27
CA HIS A 57 10.12 9.53 12.59
C HIS A 57 9.03 9.87 13.61
N LEU A 58 8.30 8.88 14.12
CA LEU A 58 7.33 9.10 15.19
C LEU A 58 8.06 9.40 16.50
N GLY A 59 7.65 10.46 17.19
CA GLY A 59 8.18 10.75 18.52
C GLY A 59 7.80 9.73 19.60
N HIS A 60 6.70 8.98 19.39
CA HIS A 60 6.18 7.96 20.30
C HIS A 60 5.71 6.73 19.50
N PRO A 61 6.62 5.89 18.99
CA PRO A 61 6.28 4.75 18.11
C PRO A 61 5.39 3.71 18.79
N GLU A 62 5.44 3.59 20.12
CA GLU A 62 4.57 2.70 20.90
C GLU A 62 3.09 3.08 20.80
N ARG A 63 2.79 4.30 20.36
CA ARG A 63 1.44 4.83 20.15
C ARG A 63 0.99 4.76 18.70
N ALA A 64 1.75 4.14 17.80
CA ALA A 64 1.41 4.06 16.37
C ALA A 64 0.00 3.52 16.13
N LEU A 65 -0.45 2.52 16.91
CA LEU A 65 -1.81 1.99 16.81
C LEU A 65 -2.91 3.03 17.12
N LYS A 66 -2.62 4.02 17.99
CA LYS A 66 -3.57 5.09 18.29
C LYS A 66 -3.82 5.98 17.07
N ALA A 67 -2.90 6.01 16.09
CA ALA A 67 -3.08 6.76 14.85
C ALA A 67 -4.32 6.28 14.06
N PHE A 68 -4.79 5.05 14.26
CA PHE A 68 -5.98 4.51 13.58
C PHE A 68 -7.32 4.99 14.19
N THR A 69 -7.31 5.61 15.37
CA THR A 69 -8.56 5.92 16.10
C THR A 69 -9.29 7.17 15.59
N GLN A 70 -8.57 8.12 15.00
CA GLN A 70 -9.08 9.45 14.65
C GLN A 70 -9.36 9.61 13.15
N TRP A 71 -10.01 8.63 12.50
CA TRP A 71 -10.14 8.60 11.04
C TRP A 71 -10.86 9.83 10.42
N ARG A 72 -11.78 10.45 11.18
CA ARG A 72 -12.52 11.64 10.72
C ARG A 72 -11.67 12.91 10.72
N SER A 73 -10.83 13.09 11.75
CA SER A 73 -10.09 14.33 11.99
C SER A 73 -8.62 14.24 11.58
N SER A 74 -8.00 13.07 11.76
CA SER A 74 -6.59 12.84 11.47
C SER A 74 -6.37 12.34 10.05
N TRP A 75 -5.56 13.09 9.32
CA TRP A 75 -5.09 12.71 7.99
C TRP A 75 -4.24 11.42 8.05
N LEU A 76 -3.32 11.31 9.01
CA LEU A 76 -2.49 10.11 9.21
C LEU A 76 -3.34 8.86 9.45
N SER A 77 -4.48 9.02 10.13
CA SER A 77 -5.42 7.93 10.36
C SER A 77 -6.05 7.42 9.07
N ARG A 78 -6.43 8.34 8.17
CA ARG A 78 -7.01 7.99 6.86
C ARG A 78 -6.00 7.27 5.99
N GLU A 79 -4.76 7.74 5.96
CA GLU A 79 -3.67 7.08 5.26
C GLU A 79 -3.47 5.64 5.75
N GLY A 80 -3.38 5.45 7.07
CA GLY A 80 -3.22 4.12 7.66
C GLY A 80 -4.37 3.17 7.29
N TRP A 81 -5.62 3.64 7.39
CA TRP A 81 -6.79 2.83 6.99
C TRP A 81 -6.80 2.51 5.49
N CYS A 82 -6.51 3.48 4.62
CA CYS A 82 -6.41 3.25 3.18
C CYS A 82 -5.33 2.21 2.87
N ALA A 83 -4.15 2.36 3.46
CA ALA A 83 -3.02 1.45 3.27
C ALA A 83 -3.35 0.02 3.69
N VAL A 84 -3.88 -0.17 4.90
CA VAL A 84 -4.21 -1.52 5.42
C VAL A 84 -5.33 -2.16 4.60
N THR A 85 -6.39 -1.41 4.29
CA THR A 85 -7.50 -1.95 3.48
C THR A 85 -7.05 -2.30 2.06
N ALA A 86 -6.22 -1.46 1.42
CA ALA A 86 -5.61 -1.77 0.13
C ALA A 86 -4.78 -3.06 0.19
N LEU A 87 -3.88 -3.19 1.16
CA LEU A 87 -3.03 -4.38 1.33
C LEU A 87 -3.85 -5.64 1.64
N CYS A 88 -4.95 -5.56 2.37
CA CYS A 88 -5.80 -6.74 2.60
C CYS A 88 -6.53 -7.17 1.33
N ILE A 89 -7.15 -6.22 0.60
CA ILE A 89 -7.88 -6.53 -0.64
C ILE A 89 -6.93 -7.05 -1.72
N MET A 90 -5.78 -6.41 -1.89
CA MET A 90 -4.79 -6.83 -2.89
C MET A 90 -4.18 -8.20 -2.56
N ALA A 91 -4.14 -8.61 -1.29
CA ALA A 91 -3.66 -9.94 -0.92
C ALA A 91 -4.64 -11.02 -1.37
N ILE A 92 -5.94 -10.79 -1.16
CA ILE A 92 -7.00 -11.69 -1.64
C ILE A 92 -6.97 -11.75 -3.18
N TYR A 93 -6.85 -10.60 -3.84
CA TYR A 93 -6.72 -10.56 -5.31
C TYR A 93 -5.47 -11.28 -5.82
N ALA A 94 -4.33 -11.16 -5.12
CA ALA A 94 -3.10 -11.86 -5.45
C ALA A 94 -3.27 -13.38 -5.36
N LEU A 95 -4.07 -13.90 -4.41
CA LEU A 95 -4.36 -15.33 -4.33
C LEU A 95 -4.96 -15.85 -5.64
N GLY A 96 -5.93 -15.12 -6.20
CA GLY A 96 -6.56 -15.43 -7.49
C GLY A 96 -5.53 -15.53 -8.62
N LEU A 97 -4.70 -14.49 -8.79
CA LEU A 97 -3.73 -14.43 -9.88
C LEU A 97 -2.59 -15.45 -9.75
N VAL A 98 -2.11 -15.69 -8.52
CA VAL A 98 -0.94 -16.53 -8.26
C VAL A 98 -1.30 -18.02 -8.22
N PHE A 99 -2.33 -18.41 -7.47
CA PHE A 99 -2.63 -19.82 -7.23
C PHE A 99 -3.70 -20.37 -8.15
N PHE A 100 -4.73 -19.58 -8.45
CA PHE A 100 -5.87 -20.04 -9.25
C PHE A 100 -5.72 -19.67 -10.74
N LYS A 101 -4.75 -18.81 -11.08
CA LYS A 101 -4.61 -18.21 -12.42
C LYS A 101 -5.91 -17.54 -12.89
N GLU A 102 -6.68 -17.01 -11.95
CA GLU A 102 -7.95 -16.34 -12.19
C GLU A 102 -7.86 -14.86 -11.84
N ARG A 103 -8.52 -14.04 -12.65
CA ARG A 103 -8.59 -12.60 -12.41
C ARG A 103 -9.94 -12.24 -11.78
N TRP A 104 -9.93 -12.04 -10.47
CA TRP A 104 -11.10 -11.53 -9.75
C TRP A 104 -11.20 -10.01 -9.92
N ALA A 105 -11.68 -9.58 -11.10
CA ALA A 105 -11.64 -8.18 -11.55
C ALA A 105 -12.25 -7.19 -10.55
N PHE A 106 -13.34 -7.57 -9.88
CA PHE A 106 -13.97 -6.74 -8.85
C PHE A 106 -13.01 -6.41 -7.70
N LEU A 107 -12.30 -7.42 -7.18
CA LEU A 107 -11.30 -7.23 -6.13
C LEU A 107 -10.09 -6.42 -6.64
N GLY A 108 -9.66 -6.66 -7.88
CA GLY A 108 -8.58 -5.91 -8.52
C GLY A 108 -8.89 -4.42 -8.63
N ILE A 109 -10.09 -4.06 -9.10
CA ILE A 109 -10.52 -2.65 -9.24
C ILE A 109 -10.63 -1.98 -7.86
N ILE A 110 -11.25 -2.63 -6.88
CA ILE A 110 -11.36 -2.07 -5.53
C ILE A 110 -9.97 -1.87 -4.92
N GLY A 111 -9.10 -2.86 -5.03
CA GLY A 111 -7.74 -2.78 -4.51
C GLY A 111 -6.90 -1.70 -5.20
N ALA A 112 -7.09 -1.49 -6.51
CA ALA A 112 -6.46 -0.40 -7.25
C ALA A 112 -6.93 0.97 -6.78
N ILE A 113 -8.24 1.16 -6.59
CA ILE A 113 -8.80 2.41 -6.06
C ILE A 113 -8.26 2.69 -4.66
N LEU A 114 -8.26 1.70 -3.76
CA LEU A 114 -7.71 1.86 -2.40
C LEU A 114 -6.21 2.16 -2.40
N SER A 115 -5.45 1.55 -3.33
CA SER A 115 -4.02 1.82 -3.49
C SER A 115 -3.79 3.27 -3.97
N MET A 116 -4.57 3.75 -4.93
CA MET A 116 -4.53 5.16 -5.35
C MET A 116 -4.95 6.12 -4.24
N LEU A 117 -6.00 5.78 -3.48
CA LEU A 117 -6.42 6.57 -2.33
C LEU A 117 -5.31 6.65 -1.27
N THR A 118 -4.56 5.57 -1.08
CA THR A 118 -3.39 5.57 -0.18
C THR A 118 -2.34 6.57 -0.65
N VAL A 119 -1.94 6.53 -1.92
CA VAL A 119 -0.97 7.49 -2.50
C VAL A 119 -1.51 8.93 -2.40
N PHE A 120 -2.78 9.14 -2.73
CA PHE A 120 -3.42 10.44 -2.62
C PHE A 120 -3.38 10.96 -1.18
N THR A 121 -3.73 10.11 -0.21
CA THR A 121 -3.60 10.49 1.19
C THR A 121 -2.15 10.83 1.50
N THR A 122 -1.17 9.96 1.24
CA THR A 122 0.27 10.18 1.45
C THR A 122 0.79 11.51 0.88
N SER A 123 0.24 11.99 -0.23
CA SER A 123 0.65 13.25 -0.86
C SER A 123 0.27 14.52 -0.10
N MET A 124 -0.50 14.43 1.00
CA MET A 124 -0.87 15.59 1.82
C MET A 124 0.10 15.86 3.00
N ILE A 125 1.25 15.15 3.03
CA ILE A 125 2.40 15.43 3.91
C ILE A 125 3.13 16.70 3.45
#